data_AF-A0A949F0C5-F1
#
_entry.id   AF-A0A949F0C5-F1
#
_cell.length_a   1.000
_cell.length_b   1.000
_cell.length_c   1.000
_cell.angle_alpha   90.00
_cell.angle_beta   90.00
_cell.angle_gamma   90.00
#
_symmetry.space_group_name_H-M   'P 1'
#
loop_
_entity.id
_entity.type
_entity.pdbx_description
1 polymer ?
#
loop_
_entity_poly.entity_id
_entity_poly.type
_entity_poly.pdbx_seq_one_letter_code
_entity_poly.pdbx_strand_id
1 'polypeptide(L)'
;MPNGKINKISIFYRLPFNNLISRLYLIDNLSTIEISEKIFKETKIFITPRAIQRRIKDLGLTRSLSDAFNIAIKKGRKSYAHLRKPVKSSKLRKGVNLRLRYEIFKRDNFRCVLCGNTPKESRLVIDHIIPVVDSGTNHPSNLRALCFECNEGKMISEERKR
;
A
#
# COMPACT_ATOMS: atom_id res chain seq x y z
N MET A 1 -8.73 -12.36 -39.08
CA MET A 1 -9.73 -11.76 -38.16
C MET A 1 -10.68 -10.98 -39.04
N PRO A 2 -12.00 -11.14 -38.96
CA PRO A 2 -12.87 -10.45 -39.89
C PRO A 2 -12.72 -8.94 -39.64
N ASN A 3 -12.24 -8.21 -40.66
CA ASN A 3 -11.81 -6.81 -40.61
C ASN A 3 -12.86 -5.86 -39.99
N GLY A 4 -14.13 -6.26 -39.97
CA GLY A 4 -15.24 -5.49 -39.38
C GLY A 4 -15.11 -5.20 -37.88
N LYS A 5 -14.58 -6.11 -37.05
CA LYS A 5 -14.42 -5.84 -35.60
C LYS A 5 -13.37 -4.76 -35.33
N ILE A 6 -12.25 -4.82 -36.05
CA ILE A 6 -11.13 -3.88 -35.94
C ILE A 6 -11.55 -2.47 -36.36
N ASN A 7 -12.33 -2.37 -37.45
CA ASN A 7 -12.83 -1.09 -37.93
C ASN A 7 -13.78 -0.44 -36.92
N LYS A 8 -14.73 -1.20 -36.35
CA LYS A 8 -15.66 -0.69 -35.33
C LYS A 8 -14.92 -0.16 -34.10
N ILE A 9 -13.88 -0.85 -33.64
CA ILE A 9 -13.06 -0.41 -32.52
C ILE A 9 -12.28 0.86 -32.88
N SER A 10 -11.69 0.91 -34.07
CA SER A 10 -10.97 2.10 -34.53
C SER A 10 -11.88 3.34 -34.58
N ILE A 11 -13.11 3.17 -35.05
CA ILE A 11 -14.13 4.22 -35.09
C ILE A 11 -14.50 4.68 -33.68
N PHE A 12 -14.77 3.75 -32.75
CA PHE A 12 -15.13 4.07 -31.37
C PHE A 12 -14.05 4.90 -30.66
N TYR A 13 -12.79 4.48 -30.75
CA TYR A 13 -11.66 5.19 -30.13
C TYR A 13 -11.15 6.38 -30.94
N ARG A 14 -11.71 6.63 -32.13
CA ARG A 14 -11.24 7.63 -33.10
C ARG A 14 -9.73 7.53 -33.34
N LEU A 15 -9.21 6.30 -33.39
CA LEU A 15 -7.78 6.01 -33.47
C LEU A 15 -7.58 4.70 -34.24
N PRO A 16 -6.62 4.62 -35.20
CA PRO A 16 -6.33 3.37 -35.88
C PRO A 16 -6.00 2.26 -34.88
N PHE A 17 -6.54 1.06 -35.10
CA PHE A 17 -6.39 -0.05 -34.15
C PHE A 17 -4.92 -0.34 -33.77
N ASN A 18 -3.98 -0.26 -34.72
CA ASN A 18 -2.57 -0.48 -34.42
C ASN A 18 -2.00 0.57 -33.46
N ASN A 19 -2.39 1.84 -33.64
CA ASN A 19 -1.97 2.94 -32.77
C ASN A 19 -2.63 2.81 -31.39
N LEU A 20 -3.90 2.39 -31.34
CA LEU A 20 -4.58 2.06 -30.10
C LEU A 20 -3.85 0.95 -29.33
N ILE A 21 -3.56 -0.17 -29.99
CA ILE A 21 -2.84 -1.28 -29.36
C ILE A 21 -1.45 -0.83 -28.89
N SER A 22 -0.72 -0.06 -29.69
CA SER A 22 0.59 0.50 -29.31
C SER A 22 0.49 1.37 -28.05
N ARG A 23 -0.45 2.32 -28.03
CA ARG A 23 -0.70 3.19 -26.87
C ARG A 23 -1.08 2.40 -25.63
N LEU A 24 -2.08 1.52 -25.72
CA LEU A 24 -2.53 0.74 -24.57
C LEU A 24 -1.42 -0.18 -24.02
N TYR A 25 -0.57 -0.71 -24.90
CA TYR A 25 0.48 -1.65 -24.51
C TYR A 25 1.73 -0.98 -23.94
N LEU A 26 2.19 0.11 -24.57
CA LEU A 26 3.45 0.80 -24.22
C LEU A 26 3.24 1.97 -23.27
N ILE A 27 2.22 2.80 -23.49
CA ILE A 27 1.99 4.02 -22.70
C ILE A 27 1.17 3.69 -21.46
N ASP A 28 0.05 3.01 -21.63
CA ASP A 28 -0.83 2.66 -20.50
C ASP A 28 -0.35 1.38 -19.77
N ASN A 29 0.73 0.76 -20.28
CA ASN A 29 1.39 -0.42 -19.75
C ASN A 29 0.45 -1.60 -19.42
N LEU A 30 -0.62 -1.77 -20.22
CA LEU A 30 -1.62 -2.80 -20.01
C LEU A 30 -1.19 -4.14 -20.60
N SER A 31 -1.40 -5.23 -19.86
CA SER A 31 -1.22 -6.57 -20.41
C SER A 31 -2.31 -6.91 -21.44
N THR A 32 -2.07 -7.92 -22.26
CA THR A 32 -3.00 -8.33 -23.33
C THR A 32 -4.40 -8.70 -22.80
N ILE A 33 -4.47 -9.21 -21.57
CA ILE A 33 -5.73 -9.50 -20.87
C ILE A 33 -6.45 -8.19 -20.51
N GLU A 34 -5.75 -7.25 -19.87
CA GLU A 34 -6.30 -5.95 -19.49
C GLU A 34 -6.76 -5.14 -20.71
N ILE A 35 -6.03 -5.20 -21.82
CA ILE A 35 -6.44 -4.57 -23.09
C ILE A 35 -7.75 -5.19 -23.62
N SER A 36 -7.83 -6.52 -23.62
CA SER A 36 -9.03 -7.25 -24.04
C SER A 36 -10.24 -6.87 -23.18
N GLU A 37 -10.08 -6.88 -21.86
CA GLU A 37 -11.12 -6.51 -20.90
C GLU A 37 -11.56 -5.06 -21.06
N LYS A 38 -10.61 -4.13 -21.23
CA LYS A 38 -10.89 -2.70 -21.45
C LYS A 38 -11.70 -2.47 -22.72
N ILE A 39 -11.25 -3.03 -23.85
CA ILE A 39 -11.96 -2.92 -25.13
C ILE A 39 -13.36 -3.53 -25.01
N PHE A 40 -13.50 -4.70 -24.41
CA PHE A 40 -14.80 -5.34 -24.22
C PHE A 40 -15.73 -4.50 -23.32
N LYS A 41 -15.21 -3.95 -22.22
CA LYS A 41 -15.99 -3.14 -21.29
C LYS A 41 -16.54 -1.88 -21.96
N GLU A 42 -15.72 -1.21 -22.77
CA GLU A 42 -16.03 0.09 -23.39
C GLU A 42 -16.83 -0.06 -24.70
N THR A 43 -16.46 -1.00 -25.56
CA THR A 43 -17.06 -1.15 -26.90
C THR A 43 -18.10 -2.27 -26.99
N LYS A 44 -18.18 -3.15 -25.99
CA LYS A 44 -18.89 -4.44 -26.05
C LYS A 44 -18.42 -5.37 -27.16
N ILE A 45 -17.27 -5.08 -27.80
CA ILE A 45 -16.67 -5.92 -28.83
C ILE A 45 -15.58 -6.78 -28.17
N PHE A 46 -15.75 -8.10 -28.24
CA PHE A 46 -14.76 -9.03 -27.72
C PHE A 46 -13.64 -9.29 -28.74
N ILE A 47 -12.41 -9.09 -28.28
CA ILE A 47 -11.16 -9.48 -28.94
C ILE A 47 -10.38 -10.35 -27.97
N THR A 48 -9.90 -11.51 -28.41
CA THR A 48 -9.14 -12.40 -27.53
C THR A 48 -7.76 -11.82 -27.20
N PRO A 49 -7.23 -12.05 -25.98
CA PRO A 49 -5.86 -11.66 -25.62
C PRO A 49 -4.80 -12.17 -26.60
N ARG A 50 -5.00 -13.38 -27.17
CA ARG A 50 -4.11 -13.96 -28.19
C ARG A 50 -4.08 -13.15 -29.49
N ALA A 51 -5.22 -12.59 -29.91
CA ALA A 51 -5.27 -11.75 -31.11
C ALA A 51 -4.50 -10.44 -30.93
N ILE A 52 -4.63 -9.83 -29.74
CA ILE A 52 -3.86 -8.65 -29.34
C ILE A 52 -2.36 -8.99 -29.29
N GLN A 53 -2.00 -10.12 -28.67
CA GLN A 53 -0.61 -10.59 -28.60
C GLN A 53 0.01 -10.78 -29.99
N ARG A 54 -0.71 -11.41 -30.92
CA ARG A 54 -0.25 -11.55 -32.31
C ARG A 54 -0.03 -10.18 -32.94
N ARG A 55 -0.97 -9.24 -32.76
CA ARG A 55 -0.83 -7.89 -33.33
C ARG A 55 0.37 -7.13 -32.77
N ILE A 56 0.62 -7.23 -31.47
CA ILE A 56 1.81 -6.64 -30.81
C ILE A 56 3.09 -7.22 -31.44
N LYS A 57 3.13 -8.54 -31.67
CA LYS A 57 4.26 -9.20 -32.34
C LYS A 57 4.43 -8.72 -33.79
N ASP A 58 3.35 -8.63 -34.56
CA ASP A 58 3.37 -8.15 -35.94
C ASP A 58 3.89 -6.70 -36.04
N LEU A 59 3.59 -5.88 -35.03
CA LEU A 59 4.04 -4.49 -34.95
C LEU A 59 5.45 -4.33 -34.37
N GLY A 60 6.11 -5.43 -33.95
CA GLY A 60 7.44 -5.39 -33.34
C GLY A 60 7.49 -4.67 -31.99
N LEU A 61 6.37 -4.56 -31.28
CA LEU A 61 6.30 -3.80 -30.04
C LEU A 61 6.90 -4.60 -28.88
N THR A 62 7.96 -4.06 -28.28
CA THR A 62 8.61 -4.61 -27.09
C THR A 62 8.49 -3.64 -25.93
N ARG A 63 8.42 -4.17 -24.71
CA ARG A 63 8.45 -3.36 -23.49
C ARG A 63 9.88 -3.04 -23.09
N SER A 64 10.06 -1.95 -22.35
CA SER A 64 11.29 -1.76 -21.59
C SER A 64 11.46 -2.86 -20.54
N LEU A 65 12.71 -3.11 -20.14
CA LEU A 65 13.02 -4.04 -19.05
C LEU A 65 12.29 -3.66 -17.75
N SER A 66 12.20 -2.36 -17.46
CA SER A 66 11.50 -1.81 -16.29
C SER A 66 10.01 -2.11 -16.31
N ASP A 67 9.35 -1.93 -17.46
CA ASP A 67 7.92 -2.18 -17.60
C ASP A 67 7.58 -3.67 -17.48
N ALA A 68 8.39 -4.51 -18.14
CA ALA A 68 8.26 -5.96 -18.02
C ALA A 68 8.44 -6.43 -16.58
N PHE A 69 9.40 -5.85 -15.86
CA PHE A 69 9.66 -6.12 -14.45
C PHE A 69 8.48 -5.71 -13.55
N ASN A 70 7.97 -4.48 -13.72
CA ASN A 70 6.84 -3.97 -12.94
C ASN A 70 5.58 -4.82 -13.12
N ILE A 71 5.30 -5.28 -14.36
CA ILE A 71 4.17 -6.18 -14.62
C ILE A 71 4.36 -7.54 -13.93
N ALA A 72 5.59 -8.07 -13.90
CA ALA A 72 5.86 -9.33 -13.21
C ALA A 72 5.60 -9.21 -11.71
N ILE A 73 5.93 -8.08 -11.09
CA ILE A 73 5.58 -7.78 -9.69
C ILE A 73 4.07 -7.67 -9.53
N LYS A 74 3.38 -6.87 -10.37
CA LYS A 74 1.92 -6.67 -10.31
C LYS A 74 1.15 -7.99 -10.41
N LYS A 75 1.63 -8.92 -11.24
CA LYS A 75 1.04 -10.26 -11.42
C LYS A 75 1.48 -11.29 -10.37
N GLY A 76 2.23 -10.87 -9.34
CA GLY A 76 2.70 -11.76 -8.27
C GLY A 76 3.73 -12.79 -8.70
N ARG A 77 4.30 -12.67 -9.91
CA ARG A 77 5.32 -13.61 -10.41
C ARG A 77 6.69 -13.38 -9.82
N LYS A 78 6.93 -12.17 -9.32
CA LYS A 78 8.11 -11.80 -8.54
C LYS A 78 7.68 -11.05 -7.29
N SER A 79 8.23 -11.42 -6.14
CA SER A 79 8.01 -10.72 -4.88
C SER A 79 9.35 -10.33 -4.27
N TYR A 80 9.48 -9.04 -3.97
CA TYR A 80 10.60 -8.48 -3.21
C TYR A 80 10.13 -7.98 -1.85
N ALA A 81 8.99 -8.49 -1.36
CA ALA A 81 8.46 -8.11 -0.05
C ALA A 81 9.47 -8.37 1.07
N HIS A 82 10.25 -9.45 0.96
CA HIS A 82 11.33 -9.79 1.89
C HIS A 82 12.50 -8.79 1.89
N LEU A 83 12.70 -8.02 0.83
CA LEU A 83 13.71 -6.96 0.76
C LEU A 83 13.17 -5.58 1.17
N ARG A 84 11.86 -5.46 1.47
CA ARG A 84 11.30 -4.19 1.92
C ARG A 84 11.92 -3.85 3.27
N LYS A 85 12.63 -2.73 3.32
CA LYS A 85 13.14 -2.19 4.58
C LYS A 85 11.96 -1.93 5.53
N PRO A 86 12.07 -2.29 6.82
CA PRO A 86 11.01 -2.03 7.78
C PRO A 86 10.74 -0.52 7.85
N VAL A 87 9.45 -0.16 7.89
CA VAL A 87 9.06 1.24 8.03
C VAL A 87 9.48 1.70 9.43
N LYS A 88 10.28 2.77 9.51
CA LYS A 88 10.67 3.34 10.80
C LYS A 88 9.43 3.71 11.60
N SER A 89 9.41 3.35 12.88
CA SER A 89 8.31 3.68 13.81
C SER A 89 7.97 5.17 13.84
N SER A 90 8.98 6.04 13.67
CA SER A 90 8.80 7.49 13.57
C SER A 90 7.91 7.94 12.40
N LYS A 91 7.87 7.19 11.29
CA LYS A 91 6.97 7.48 10.15
C LYS A 91 5.53 7.01 10.39
N LEU A 92 5.35 6.02 11.27
CA LEU A 92 4.03 5.45 11.59
C LEU A 92 3.35 6.19 12.76
N ARG A 93 4.14 6.73 13.70
CA ARG A 93 3.64 7.43 14.89
C ARG A 93 2.92 8.72 14.50
N LYS A 94 1.59 8.71 14.64
CA LYS A 94 0.81 9.93 14.75
C LYS A 94 0.89 10.44 16.19
N GLY A 95 1.28 11.70 16.39
CA GLY A 95 1.35 12.30 17.72
C GLY A 95 0.01 12.17 18.47
N VAL A 96 0.07 11.91 19.77
CA VAL A 96 -1.11 11.99 20.65
C VAL A 96 -1.38 13.48 20.87
N ASN A 97 -2.57 13.95 20.47
CA ASN A 97 -2.91 15.36 20.65
C ASN A 97 -3.01 15.72 22.14
N LEU A 98 -2.90 17.02 22.45
CA LEU A 98 -2.83 17.49 23.85
C LEU A 98 -4.09 17.17 24.66
N ARG A 99 -5.28 17.24 24.03
CA ARG A 99 -6.55 16.91 24.67
C ARG A 99 -6.58 15.45 25.12
N LEU A 100 -6.32 14.53 24.20
CA LEU A 100 -6.28 13.09 24.47
C LEU A 100 -5.19 12.76 25.49
N ARG A 101 -4.01 13.38 25.40
CA ARG A 101 -2.95 13.22 26.41
C ARG A 101 -3.46 13.56 27.81
N TYR A 102 -4.15 14.68 27.98
CA TYR A 102 -4.72 15.09 29.26
C TYR A 102 -5.83 14.12 29.71
N GLU A 103 -6.73 13.71 28.82
CA GLU A 103 -7.81 12.76 29.13
C GLU A 103 -7.26 11.42 29.66
N ILE A 104 -6.19 10.89 29.04
CA ILE A 104 -5.55 9.66 29.52
C ILE A 104 -4.88 9.87 30.87
N PHE A 105 -4.15 10.96 31.08
CA PHE A 105 -3.57 11.23 32.39
C PHE A 105 -4.63 11.40 33.48
N LYS A 106 -5.75 12.08 33.18
CA LYS A 106 -6.86 12.23 34.11
C LYS A 106 -7.49 10.88 34.46
N ARG A 107 -7.76 10.03 33.46
CA ARG A 107 -8.28 8.67 33.64
C ARG A 107 -7.36 7.83 34.54
N ASP A 108 -6.06 7.97 34.35
CA ASP A 108 -5.03 7.20 35.06
C ASP A 108 -4.57 7.90 36.37
N ASN A 109 -5.40 8.81 36.91
CA ASN A 109 -5.16 9.55 38.16
C ASN A 109 -3.82 10.27 38.24
N PHE A 110 -3.29 10.72 37.10
CA PHE A 110 -1.96 11.31 36.94
C PHE A 110 -0.87 10.44 37.59
N ARG A 111 -0.94 9.12 37.40
CA ARG A 111 0.02 8.16 37.94
C ARG A 111 0.43 7.15 36.89
N CYS A 112 1.61 6.58 37.05
CA CYS A 112 2.01 5.39 36.31
C CYS A 112 1.06 4.24 36.67
N VAL A 113 0.39 3.65 35.67
CA VAL A 113 -0.55 2.54 35.92
C VAL A 113 0.15 1.23 36.31
N LEU A 114 1.48 1.14 36.14
CA LEU A 114 2.24 -0.06 36.51
C LEU A 114 2.84 0.00 37.92
N CYS A 115 3.43 1.14 38.30
CA CYS A 115 4.13 1.27 39.59
C CYS A 115 3.54 2.29 40.55
N GLY A 116 2.59 3.14 40.10
CA GLY A 116 1.96 4.16 40.93
C GLY A 116 2.70 5.50 41.02
N ASN A 117 3.92 5.62 40.46
CA ASN A 117 4.71 6.86 40.48
C ASN A 117 3.90 8.06 39.98
N THR A 118 4.07 9.18 40.67
CA THR A 118 3.48 10.48 40.37
C THR A 118 4.43 11.36 39.57
N PRO A 119 3.96 12.51 39.01
CA PRO A 119 4.82 13.49 38.37
C PRO A 119 5.89 14.11 39.28
N LYS A 120 5.77 13.95 40.61
CA LYS A 120 6.80 14.37 41.58
C LYS A 120 7.98 13.40 41.65
N GLU A 121 7.71 12.12 41.36
CA GLU A 121 8.70 11.04 41.47
C GLU A 121 9.35 10.74 40.11
N SER A 122 8.60 10.82 39.01
CA SER A 122 9.12 10.59 37.66
C SER A 122 8.30 11.29 36.59
N ARG A 123 8.92 11.53 35.44
CA ARG A 123 8.25 12.08 34.25
C ARG A 123 7.24 11.07 33.70
N LEU A 124 5.97 11.45 33.68
CA LEU A 124 4.92 10.66 33.03
C LEU A 124 4.88 10.86 31.51
N VAL A 125 4.69 9.75 30.80
CA VAL A 125 4.53 9.67 29.35
C VAL A 125 3.27 8.88 29.00
N ILE A 126 2.80 9.06 27.76
CA ILE A 126 1.72 8.25 27.21
C ILE A 126 2.35 7.10 26.44
N ASP A 127 2.05 5.88 26.86
CA ASP A 127 2.49 4.63 26.25
C ASP A 127 1.33 4.00 25.46
N HIS A 128 1.67 3.39 24.33
CA HIS A 128 0.76 2.58 23.53
C HIS A 128 0.82 1.13 23.98
N ILE A 129 -0.23 0.57 24.57
CA ILE A 129 -0.27 -0.81 25.06
C ILE A 129 0.20 -1.78 23.96
N ILE A 130 -0.44 -1.73 22.79
CA ILE A 130 0.05 -2.35 21.56
C ILE A 130 0.94 -1.31 20.85
N PRO A 131 2.22 -1.60 20.57
CA PRO A 131 3.12 -0.69 19.88
C PRO A 131 2.60 -0.27 18.50
N VAL A 132 2.92 0.96 18.07
CA VAL A 132 2.52 1.48 16.75
C VAL A 132 3.04 0.63 15.58
N VAL A 133 4.23 0.02 15.73
CA VAL A 133 4.80 -0.89 14.72
C VAL A 133 4.01 -2.19 14.59
N ASP A 134 3.28 -2.57 15.64
CA ASP A 134 2.40 -3.74 15.68
C ASP A 134 0.93 -3.31 15.50
N SER A 135 0.70 -2.23 14.75
CA SER A 135 -0.61 -1.65 14.43
C SER A 135 -1.38 -1.03 15.61
N GLY A 136 -0.68 -0.66 16.68
CA GLY A 136 -1.25 0.10 17.79
C GLY A 136 -1.82 1.46 17.37
N THR A 137 -3.02 1.80 17.86
CA THR A 137 -3.72 3.05 17.54
C THR A 137 -3.67 4.07 18.68
N ASN A 138 -4.01 5.32 18.40
CA ASN A 138 -4.22 6.36 19.42
C ASN A 138 -5.61 6.27 20.08
N HIS A 139 -6.33 5.16 19.95
CA HIS A 139 -7.61 5.01 20.65
C HIS A 139 -7.36 4.99 22.17
N PRO A 140 -8.20 5.63 23.01
CA PRO A 140 -7.98 5.70 24.45
C PRO A 140 -7.76 4.34 25.13
N SER A 141 -8.41 3.28 24.63
CA SER A 141 -8.23 1.91 25.15
C SER A 141 -6.84 1.32 24.92
N ASN A 142 -6.08 1.87 23.97
CA ASN A 142 -4.71 1.45 23.67
C ASN A 142 -3.66 2.39 24.27
N LEU A 143 -4.08 3.42 25.01
CA LEU A 143 -3.18 4.37 25.65
C LEU A 143 -3.20 4.20 27.16
N ARG A 144 -2.05 4.41 27.81
CA ARG A 144 -1.92 4.47 29.27
C ARG A 144 -0.83 5.44 29.70
N ALA A 145 -0.94 5.94 30.93
CA ALA A 145 0.08 6.73 31.58
C ALA A 145 1.14 5.81 32.21
N LEU A 146 2.41 5.96 31.81
CA LEU A 146 3.55 5.31 32.45
C LEU A 146 4.56 6.34 32.93
N CYS A 147 5.33 6.01 33.96
CA CYS A 147 6.56 6.74 34.25
C CYS A 147 7.64 6.38 33.21
N PHE A 148 8.68 7.21 33.12
CA PHE A 148 9.74 7.04 32.14
C PHE A 148 10.41 5.67 32.26
N GLU A 149 10.71 5.22 33.48
CA GLU A 149 11.41 3.97 33.79
C GLU A 149 10.56 2.74 33.41
N CYS A 150 9.26 2.75 33.73
CA CYS A 150 8.37 1.66 33.32
C CYS A 150 8.20 1.61 31.80
N ASN A 151 8.13 2.76 31.14
CA ASN A 151 8.03 2.83 29.68
C ASN A 151 9.31 2.33 28.99
N GLU A 152 10.48 2.71 29.51
CA GLU A 152 11.78 2.23 29.02
C GLU A 152 11.96 0.73 29.26
N GLY A 153 11.64 0.24 30.47
CA GLY A 153 11.68 -1.19 30.78
C GLY A 153 10.78 -2.02 29.87
N LYS A 154 9.58 -1.53 29.56
CA LYS A 154 8.69 -2.14 28.56
C LYS A 154 9.38 -2.24 27.20
N MET A 155 9.93 -1.13 26.69
CA MET A 155 10.61 -1.11 25.39
C MET A 155 11.72 -2.16 25.32
N ILE A 156 12.59 -2.23 26.32
CA ILE A 156 13.68 -3.22 26.37
C ILE A 156 13.12 -4.65 26.37
N SER A 157 12.07 -4.91 27.16
CA SER A 157 11.45 -6.24 27.22
C SER A 157 10.79 -6.68 25.91
N GLU A 158 10.24 -5.72 25.15
CA GLU A 158 9.56 -5.98 23.87
C GLU A 158 10.55 -6.12 22.71
N GLU A 159 11.65 -5.38 22.73
CA GLU A 159 12.73 -5.53 21.74
C GLU A 159 13.39 -6.91 21.82
N ARG A 160 13.57 -7.48 23.01
CA ARG A 160 14.11 -8.86 23.19
C ARG A 160 13.20 -9.95 22.62
N LYS A 161 11.94 -9.66 22.31
CA LYS A 161 10.98 -10.62 21.75
C LYS A 161 10.93 -10.61 20.21
N ARG A 162 11.63 -9.67 19.56
CA ARG A 162 11.70 -9.54 18.10
C ARG A 162 13.00 -10.13 17.55
#